data_AF-A0A2E9NZ32-F1
#
_entry.id   AF-A0A2E9NZ32-F1
#
_cell.length_a   1.000
_cell.length_b   1.000
_cell.length_c   1.000
_cell.angle_alpha   90.00
_cell.angle_beta   90.00
_cell.angle_gamma   90.00
#
_symmetry.space_group_name_H-M   'P 1'
#
loop_
_entity.id
_entity.type
_entity.pdbx_description
1 polymer ?
#
loop_
_entity_poly.entity_id
_entity_poly.type
_entity_poly.pdbx_seq_one_letter_code
_entity_poly.pdbx_strand_id
1 'polypeptide(L)' 'MIIICKGVQKTSKFEKCSFIYDGDWGDDSLIIHQDFHKSFESKKYAWLGFDVSQPLGKFSGRDGKRN' A
#
# COMPACT_ATOMS: atom_id res chain seq x y z
N MET A 1 -12.63 -3.71 8.19
CA MET A 1 -11.51 -2.78 8.46
C MET A 1 -11.19 -2.12 7.15
N ILE A 2 -10.99 -0.80 7.11
CA ILE A 2 -10.75 -0.11 5.83
C ILE A 2 -9.26 -0.17 5.48
N ILE A 3 -8.95 -0.95 4.44
CA ILE A 3 -7.64 -1.08 3.84
C ILE A 3 -7.60 -0.25 2.55
N ILE A 4 -6.59 0.61 2.41
CA ILE A 4 -6.43 1.54 1.29
C ILE A 4 -5.11 1.24 0.59
N CYS A 5 -5.11 1.09 -0.73
CA CYS A 5 -3.86 0.97 -1.48
C CYS A 5 -3.18 2.34 -1.55
N LYS A 6 -1.93 2.44 -1.07
CA LYS A 6 -1.16 3.69 -1.12
C LYS A 6 -0.78 4.09 -2.54
N GLY A 7 -0.92 3.15 -3.49
CA GLY A 7 -0.55 3.33 -4.88
C GLY A 7 0.89 2.92 -5.13
N VAL A 8 1.49 3.54 -6.14
CA VAL A 8 2.77 3.12 -6.70
C VAL A 8 3.67 4.31 -6.93
N GLN A 9 4.96 4.11 -6.77
CA GLN A 9 5.98 5.05 -7.19
C GLN A 9 6.50 4.62 -8.56
N LYS A 10 6.20 5.41 -9.59
CA LYS A 10 6.73 5.19 -10.93
C LYS A 10 7.90 6.13 -11.19
N THR A 11 9.10 5.57 -11.32
CA THR A 11 10.36 6.30 -11.46
C THR A 11 10.57 7.29 -10.29
N SER A 12 10.04 8.51 -10.38
CA SER A 12 10.07 9.53 -9.33
C SER A 12 8.70 10.15 -9.04
N LYS A 13 7.64 9.70 -9.73
CA LYS A 13 6.27 10.21 -9.55
C LYS A 13 5.45 9.24 -8.71
N PHE A 14 4.71 9.79 -7.77
CA PHE A 14 3.74 9.07 -6.98
C PHE A 14 2.41 9.03 -7.73
N GLU A 15 1.88 7.83 -7.96
CA GLU A 15 0.54 7.62 -8.51
C GLU A 15 -0.35 6.95 -7.47
N LYS A 16 -1.45 7.63 -7.15
CA LYS A 16 -2.47 7.08 -6.23
C LYS A 16 -3.20 5.92 -6.89
N CYS A 17 -3.47 4.89 -6.11
CA CYS A 17 -4.41 3.84 -6.48
C CYS A 17 -5.76 4.14 -5.79
N SER A 18 -6.86 4.11 -6.56
CA SER A 18 -8.20 4.35 -6.02
C SER A 18 -8.81 3.10 -5.35
N PHE A 19 -8.00 2.07 -5.11
CA PHE A 19 -8.45 0.84 -4.47
C PHE A 19 -8.62 1.05 -2.96
N ILE A 20 -9.85 0.89 -2.52
CA ILE A 20 -10.28 0.91 -1.12
C ILE A 20 -11.05 -0.38 -0.90
N TYR A 21 -10.73 -1.09 0.16
CA TYR A 21 -11.33 -2.35 0.52
C TYR A 21 -11.79 -2.31 1.98
N ASP A 22 -13.04 -2.67 2.23
CA ASP A 22 -13.54 -2.86 3.59
C ASP A 22 -13.67 -4.36 3.86
N GLY A 23 -12.75 -4.88 4.67
CA GLY A 23 -12.65 -6.30 4.97
C GLY A 23 -11.49 -6.59 5.91
N ASP A 24 -10.92 -7.77 5.80
CA ASP A 24 -9.84 -8.27 6.65
C ASP A 24 -8.56 -8.55 5.86
N TRP A 25 -7.45 -8.65 6.58
CA TRP A 25 -6.18 -9.07 5.97
C TRP A 25 -6.28 -10.55 5.58
N GLY A 26 -6.00 -10.85 4.32
CA GLY A 26 -6.04 -12.22 3.80
C GLY A 26 -7.28 -12.54 2.97
N ASP A 27 -8.20 -11.58 2.79
CA ASP A 27 -9.27 -11.73 1.81
C ASP A 27 -8.72 -11.85 0.40
N ASP A 28 -9.35 -12.72 -0.41
CA ASP A 28 -8.92 -13.01 -1.78
C ASP A 28 -8.81 -11.74 -2.63
N SER A 29 -9.74 -10.81 -2.47
CA SER A 29 -9.73 -9.53 -3.20
C SER A 29 -8.48 -8.70 -2.88
N LEU A 30 -8.00 -8.75 -1.64
CA LEU A 30 -6.81 -8.03 -1.21
C LEU A 30 -5.53 -8.70 -1.75
N ILE A 31 -5.49 -10.04 -1.72
CA ILE A 31 -4.40 -10.85 -2.23
C ILE A 31 -4.26 -10.63 -3.74
N ILE A 32 -5.36 -10.73 -4.49
CA ILE A 32 -5.39 -10.50 -5.94
C ILE A 32 -4.87 -9.10 -6.29
N HIS A 33 -5.26 -8.07 -5.53
CA HIS A 33 -4.78 -6.71 -5.76
C HIS A 33 -3.28 -6.54 -5.44
N GLN A 34 -2.80 -7.19 -4.38
CA GLN A 34 -1.37 -7.24 -4.06
C GLN A 34 -0.59 -7.91 -5.18
N ASP A 35 -1.02 -9.09 -5.66
CA ASP A 35 -0.32 -9.85 -6.68
C ASP A 35 -0.31 -9.12 -8.02
N PHE A 36 -1.38 -8.37 -8.33
CA PHE A 36 -1.38 -7.44 -9.46
C PHE A 36 -0.21 -6.47 -9.36
N HIS A 37 -0.08 -5.74 -8.25
CA HIS A 37 1.00 -4.76 -8.09
C HIS A 37 2.40 -5.39 -8.08
N LYS A 38 2.57 -6.53 -7.39
CA LYS A 38 3.83 -7.28 -7.37
C LYS A 38 4.25 -7.75 -8.76
N SER A 39 3.30 -8.15 -9.60
CA SER A 39 3.58 -8.56 -10.98
C SER A 39 4.13 -7.43 -11.86
N PHE A 40 3.84 -6.17 -11.49
CA PHE A 40 4.40 -4.99 -12.17
C PHE A 40 5.65 -4.42 -11.47
N GLU A 41 6.10 -4.99 -10.35
CA GLU A 41 7.30 -4.51 -9.67
C GLU A 41 8.52 -4.59 -10.57
N SER A 42 9.21 -3.47 -10.67
CA SER A 42 10.31 -3.27 -11.60
C SER A 42 11.16 -2.10 -11.13
N LYS A 43 12.33 -1.89 -11.73
CA LYS A 43 13.23 -0.77 -11.39
C LYS A 43 12.57 0.62 -11.46
N LYS A 44 11.45 0.74 -12.18
CA LYS A 44 10.68 1.98 -12.38
C LYS A 44 9.27 1.92 -11.80
N TYR A 45 8.90 0.86 -11.10
CA TYR A 45 7.59 0.67 -10.52
C TYR A 45 7.75 0.00 -9.16
N ALA A 46 7.54 0.77 -8.10
CA ALA A 46 7.58 0.28 -6.73
C ALA A 46 6.18 0.41 -6.12
N TRP A 47 5.61 -0.70 -5.69
CA TRP A 47 4.34 -0.67 -4.99
C TRP A 47 4.55 -0.21 -3.54
N LEU A 48 3.69 0.68 -3.07
CA LEU A 48 3.83 1.32 -1.76
C LEU A 48 3.05 0.60 -0.65
N GLY A 49 2.45 -0.54 -1.00
CA GLY A 49 1.70 -1.37 -0.08
C GLY A 49 0.32 -0.81 0.24
N PHE A 50 -0.29 -1.45 1.23
CA PHE A 50 -1.56 -1.07 1.79
C PHE A 50 -1.35 -0.23 3.06
N ASP A 51 -2.28 0.68 3.31
CA ASP A 51 -2.44 1.43 4.55
C ASP A 51 -3.77 1.03 5.18
N VAL A 52 -3.84 0.98 6.51
CA VAL A 52 -5.11 0.83 7.20
C VAL A 52 -5.55 2.20 7.68
N SER A 53 -6.74 2.63 7.26
CA SER A 53 -7.36 3.79 7.88
C SER A 53 -7.88 3.37 9.25
N GLN A 54 -6.99 3.38 10.25
CA GLN A 54 -7.45 3.31 11.63
C GLN A 54 -8.19 4.61 11.96
N PRO A 55 -9.32 4.57 12.68
CA PRO A 55 -9.86 5.77 13.30
C PRO A 55 -8.76 6.33 14.22
N LEU A 56 -8.31 7.54 13.88
CA LEU A 56 -7.22 8.31 14.50
C LEU A 56 -6.91 7.90 15.94
N GLY A 57 -5.90 7.05 16.10
CA GLY A 57 -5.46 6.57 17.41
C GLY A 57 -4.09 5.91 17.33
N LYS A 58 -3.04 6.73 17.31
CA LYS A 58 -1.59 6.39 17.38
C LYS A 58 -0.85 6.27 16.05
N PHE A 59 -0.34 7.42 15.63
CA PHE A 59 0.84 7.54 14.78
C PHE A 59 2.04 6.87 15.48
N SER A 60 2.46 5.69 15.02
CA SER A 60 3.80 5.16 15.35
C SER A 60 4.72 5.44 14.18
N GLY A 61 5.48 6.52 14.29
CA GLY A 61 6.61 6.78 13.42
C GLY A 61 7.58 5.62 13.46
N ARG A 62 8.05 5.19 12.28
CA ARG A 62 9.33 4.49 12.18
C ARG A 62 10.33 5.43 11.56
N ASP A 63 11.06 6.05 12.47
CA ASP A 63 12.35 6.72 12.30
C ASP A 63 13.27 5.86 11.43
N GLY A 64 13.57 6.36 10.23
CA GLY A 64 14.61 5.82 9.36
C GLY A 64 15.96 6.26 9.88
N LYS A 65 16.47 5.58 10.92
CA LYS A 65 17.81 5.82 11.43
C LYS A 65 18.84 5.30 10.43
N ARG A 66 19.39 6.21 9.63
CA ARG A 66 20.57 6.00 8.80
C ARG A 66 21.79 6.36 9.65
N ASN A 67 22.58 5.38 10.06
CA ASN A 67 23.98 5.58 10.46
C ASN A 67 24.84 4.59 9.72
#